data_AF-A0A1V2RDL6-F1
#
_entry.id   AF-A0A1V2RDL6-F1
#
_cell.length_a   1.000
_cell.length_b   1.000
_cell.length_c   1.000
_cell.angle_alpha   90.00
_cell.angle_beta   90.00
_cell.angle_gamma   90.00
#
_symmetry.space_group_name_H-M   'P 1'
#
loop_
_entity.id
_entity.type
_entity.pdbx_description
1 polymer ?
#
loop_
_entity_poly.entity_id
_entity_poly.type
_entity_poly.pdbx_seq_one_letter_code
_entity_poly.pdbx_strand_id
1 'polypeptide(L)'
;MTHTTHTTHEFGRPADVRAALADPALVPELPAADGGRAGASVAWLRATVARFSSGEPHRRRALVAAELARLDPAALRRTAASGPEGEVRVRVVRALAEALGMPEPAAVAEAVTVVAGAYFGGVDPAADEAVARLVAQLAPGRADEAGLEAAANRIGLLVQACAATAALVAAAAGGDAPLARVLRDAPPVRTMRRVAARATRVAGREIAEGDVVLLDLVAAQRAHPVPLTFGAPPRVCPGRAHALALADGLLGRPLTAFARLHHQTVPLLLPNAWDHASAAALAAQGFRAIGTTSLGVAAAAGLPDGAAATAEATLALARRLGQGSFLFTVDAEGGFSDDPEEVAELARRLHDAGAAGINLEDGRPDGTLAAVELHAAKIAAVRTAVPGLFVNARTDTHWLGCRREETAARLAVYEQAGADGVFVPGLAEPDGIAALAASLVVPLNVLYTPTGPTLAELAALGVRRVSLGSLLYRRALAAAVTTAAAVRDGRPADLASLSYAEVQALGTP
;
A
#
# COMPACT_ATOMS: atom_id res chain seq x y z
N MET A 1 -10.17 -2.52 -52.01
CA MET A 1 -10.14 -2.84 -50.56
C MET A 1 -8.74 -3.31 -50.23
N THR A 2 -7.87 -2.40 -49.80
CA THR A 2 -6.57 -2.77 -49.24
C THR A 2 -6.81 -3.44 -47.90
N HIS A 3 -6.52 -4.73 -47.76
CA HIS A 3 -6.39 -5.36 -46.46
C HIS A 3 -5.19 -4.70 -45.76
N THR A 4 -5.46 -3.72 -44.91
CA THR A 4 -4.45 -3.19 -44.00
C THR A 4 -4.11 -4.33 -43.04
N THR A 5 -2.99 -5.01 -43.28
CA THR A 5 -2.48 -6.04 -42.36
C THR A 5 -1.98 -5.33 -41.11
N HIS A 6 -2.79 -5.32 -40.06
CA HIS A 6 -2.37 -4.80 -38.76
C HIS A 6 -1.28 -5.69 -38.17
N THR A 7 -0.17 -5.07 -37.78
CA THR A 7 0.97 -5.76 -37.16
C THR A 7 0.72 -5.88 -35.65
N THR A 8 1.16 -6.99 -35.06
CA THR A 8 1.18 -7.15 -33.60
C THR A 8 2.58 -6.91 -33.05
N HIS A 9 2.69 -6.00 -32.08
CA HIS A 9 3.93 -5.62 -31.42
C HIS A 9 3.93 -6.12 -29.98
N GLU A 10 4.88 -6.96 -29.62
CA GLU A 10 5.01 -7.46 -28.24
C GLU A 10 6.13 -6.75 -27.48
N PHE A 11 5.87 -6.40 -26.23
CA PHE A 11 6.84 -5.82 -25.30
C PHE A 11 6.84 -6.57 -23.97
N GLY A 12 7.99 -7.14 -23.60
CA GLY A 12 8.20 -7.81 -22.31
C GLY A 12 9.26 -7.17 -21.42
N ARG A 13 10.00 -6.16 -21.92
CA ARG A 13 10.97 -5.43 -21.09
C ARG A 13 10.26 -4.40 -20.22
N PRO A 14 10.63 -4.22 -18.94
CA PRO A 14 9.94 -3.30 -18.03
C PRO A 14 9.87 -1.86 -18.54
N ALA A 15 10.97 -1.35 -19.09
CA ALA A 15 11.04 0.01 -19.63
C ALA A 15 10.11 0.18 -20.84
N ASP A 16 10.07 -0.82 -21.73
CA ASP A 16 9.21 -0.78 -22.93
C ASP A 16 7.73 -0.86 -22.56
N VAL A 17 7.38 -1.73 -21.60
CA VAL A 17 6.00 -1.83 -21.09
C VAL A 17 5.58 -0.52 -20.44
N ARG A 18 6.43 0.11 -19.62
CA ARG A 18 6.14 1.42 -19.02
C ARG A 18 5.98 2.51 -20.09
N ALA A 19 6.86 2.54 -21.09
CA ALA A 19 6.76 3.47 -22.20
C ALA A 19 5.44 3.28 -22.97
N ALA A 20 5.06 2.04 -23.27
CA ALA A 20 3.80 1.72 -23.93
C ALA A 20 2.57 2.10 -23.10
N LEU A 21 2.61 1.90 -21.78
CA LEU A 21 1.55 2.33 -20.86
C LEU A 21 1.43 3.86 -20.78
N ALA A 22 2.55 4.58 -20.87
CA ALA A 22 2.56 6.03 -20.83
C ALA A 22 2.10 6.66 -22.16
N ASP A 23 2.36 6.00 -23.29
CA ASP A 23 2.06 6.51 -24.62
C ASP A 23 0.56 6.81 -24.81
N PRO A 24 0.18 8.06 -25.09
CA PRO A 24 -1.21 8.41 -25.27
C PRO A 24 -1.87 7.84 -26.54
N ALA A 25 -1.09 7.44 -27.55
CA ALA A 25 -1.61 6.83 -28.77
C ALA A 25 -2.02 5.37 -28.57
N LEU A 26 -1.49 4.68 -27.54
CA LEU A 26 -1.83 3.29 -27.25
C LEU A 26 -3.02 3.21 -26.29
N VAL A 27 -4.19 2.89 -26.84
CA VAL A 27 -5.45 2.84 -26.08
C VAL A 27 -5.90 1.39 -25.86
N PRO A 28 -6.70 1.10 -24.82
CA PRO A 28 -7.43 -0.17 -24.77
C PRO A 28 -8.21 -0.38 -26.06
N GLU A 29 -8.33 -1.62 -26.53
CA GLU A 29 -9.14 -1.95 -27.71
C GLU A 29 -10.53 -1.33 -27.61
N LEU A 30 -10.93 -0.62 -28.66
CA LEU A 30 -12.29 -0.13 -28.81
C LEU A 30 -13.17 -1.32 -29.16
N PRO A 31 -14.17 -1.66 -28.33
CA PRO A 31 -15.22 -2.57 -28.78
C PRO A 31 -15.81 -1.99 -30.06
N ALA A 32 -16.12 -2.86 -31.04
CA ALA A 32 -16.85 -2.43 -32.22
C ALA A 32 -18.13 -1.67 -31.80
N ALA A 33 -18.48 -0.62 -32.54
CA ALA A 33 -19.68 0.19 -32.31
C ALA A 33 -20.93 -0.61 -32.70
N ASP A 34 -21.14 -1.74 -32.04
CA ASP A 34 -22.24 -2.63 -32.32
C ASP A 34 -23.43 -2.08 -31.54
N GLY A 35 -24.40 -1.52 -32.28
CA GLY A 35 -25.58 -0.78 -31.81
C GLY A 35 -26.55 -1.59 -30.94
N GLY A 36 -26.05 -2.15 -29.83
CA GLY A 36 -26.85 -2.82 -28.83
C GLY A 36 -27.77 -1.83 -28.09
N ARG A 37 -28.88 -2.34 -27.59
CA ARG A 37 -29.91 -1.53 -26.93
C ARG A 37 -29.33 -0.87 -25.68
N ALA A 38 -29.44 0.46 -25.61
CA ALA A 38 -28.99 1.24 -24.46
C ALA A 38 -29.64 0.72 -23.16
N GLY A 39 -28.81 0.54 -22.13
CA GLY A 39 -29.23 0.01 -20.84
C GLY A 39 -29.50 -1.49 -20.81
N ALA A 40 -29.30 -2.23 -21.90
CA ALA A 40 -29.77 -3.62 -22.00
C ALA A 40 -28.81 -4.56 -22.75
N SER A 41 -27.57 -4.14 -23.03
CA SER A 41 -26.58 -5.02 -23.64
C SER A 41 -25.16 -4.82 -23.13
N VAL A 42 -24.36 -5.89 -23.19
CA VAL A 42 -22.92 -5.87 -22.89
C VAL A 42 -22.17 -4.96 -23.86
N ALA A 43 -22.60 -4.91 -25.13
CA ALA A 43 -22.04 -4.00 -26.13
C ALA A 43 -22.20 -2.52 -25.70
N TRP A 44 -23.41 -2.13 -25.28
CA TRP A 44 -23.67 -0.79 -24.75
C TRP A 44 -22.88 -0.51 -23.47
N LEU A 45 -22.84 -1.48 -22.54
CA LEU A 45 -22.10 -1.36 -21.28
C LEU A 45 -20.63 -1.05 -21.55
N ARG A 46 -19.98 -1.84 -22.41
CA ARG A 46 -18.58 -1.63 -22.82
C ARG A 46 -18.33 -0.26 -23.46
N ALA A 47 -19.27 0.22 -24.27
CA ALA A 47 -19.19 1.53 -24.90
C ALA A 47 -19.32 2.69 -23.89
N THR A 48 -20.00 2.46 -22.77
CA THR A 48 -20.39 3.48 -21.78
C THR A 48 -19.49 3.49 -20.54
N VAL A 49 -18.84 2.38 -20.19
CA VAL A 49 -17.94 2.27 -19.03
C VAL A 49 -16.66 3.10 -19.23
N ALA A 50 -16.13 3.62 -18.12
CA ALA A 50 -14.86 4.33 -18.08
C ALA A 50 -13.74 3.48 -18.68
N ARG A 51 -13.05 4.08 -19.65
CA ARG A 51 -11.83 3.52 -20.21
C ARG A 51 -10.67 4.12 -19.43
N PHE A 52 -9.77 3.27 -18.95
CA PHE A 52 -8.48 3.74 -18.44
C PHE A 52 -7.57 4.08 -19.64
N SER A 53 -7.95 5.06 -20.44
CA SER A 53 -7.27 5.50 -21.66
C SER A 53 -6.69 6.91 -21.53
N SER A 54 -5.95 7.30 -22.56
CA SER A 54 -5.21 8.54 -22.77
C SER A 54 -6.02 9.77 -23.09
N GLY A 55 -5.59 10.92 -22.55
CA GLY A 55 -6.13 12.25 -22.83
C GLY A 55 -6.44 13.05 -21.55
N GLU A 56 -7.06 14.21 -21.74
CA GLU A 56 -7.70 15.03 -20.70
C GLU A 56 -8.55 14.17 -19.74
N PRO A 57 -8.82 14.64 -18.50
CA PRO A 57 -9.67 13.96 -17.53
C PRO A 57 -10.98 13.48 -18.17
N HIS A 58 -11.03 12.20 -18.50
CA HIS A 58 -12.21 11.61 -19.11
C HIS A 58 -13.31 11.58 -18.05
N ARG A 59 -14.42 12.31 -18.24
CA ARG A 59 -15.56 12.42 -17.31
C ARG A 59 -15.90 11.12 -16.58
N ARG A 60 -15.95 10.01 -17.33
CA ARG A 60 -16.24 8.66 -16.79
C ARG A 60 -15.20 8.14 -15.80
N ARG A 61 -13.91 8.40 -16.02
CA ARG A 61 -12.85 8.05 -15.06
C ARG A 61 -13.02 8.85 -13.76
N ALA A 62 -13.40 10.12 -13.85
CA ALA A 62 -13.68 10.93 -12.67
C ALA A 62 -14.86 10.37 -11.86
N LEU A 63 -15.92 9.90 -12.54
CA LEU A 63 -17.04 9.20 -11.87
C LEU A 63 -16.57 7.97 -11.10
N VAL A 64 -15.80 7.08 -11.74
CA VAL A 64 -15.27 5.86 -11.08
C VAL A 64 -14.33 6.20 -9.92
N ALA A 65 -13.46 7.20 -10.09
CA ALA A 65 -12.58 7.65 -9.02
C ALA A 65 -13.37 8.22 -7.82
N ALA A 66 -14.46 8.95 -8.07
CA ALA A 66 -15.34 9.48 -7.02
C ALA A 66 -16.15 8.39 -6.29
N GLU A 67 -16.55 7.32 -6.99
CA GLU A 67 -17.11 6.12 -6.34
C GLU A 67 -16.08 5.48 -5.41
N LEU A 68 -14.86 5.20 -5.92
CA LEU A 68 -13.80 4.55 -5.14
C LEU A 68 -13.31 5.39 -3.96
N ALA A 69 -13.23 6.72 -4.11
CA ALA A 69 -12.80 7.62 -3.04
C ALA A 69 -13.74 7.62 -1.83
N ARG A 70 -15.02 7.24 -2.01
CA ARG A 70 -15.99 7.06 -0.91
C ARG A 70 -15.82 5.75 -0.17
N LEU A 71 -15.12 4.78 -0.75
CA LEU A 71 -14.92 3.46 -0.15
C LEU A 71 -13.63 3.45 0.66
N ASP A 72 -13.74 3.29 1.98
CA ASP A 72 -12.60 3.00 2.84
C ASP A 72 -12.10 1.57 2.59
N PRO A 73 -10.85 1.36 2.11
CA PRO A 73 -10.31 0.02 1.91
C PRO A 73 -10.32 -0.83 3.19
N ALA A 74 -10.18 -0.24 4.37
CA ALA A 74 -10.20 -1.00 5.62
C ALA A 74 -11.59 -1.53 5.96
N ALA A 75 -12.64 -0.73 5.72
CA ALA A 75 -14.02 -1.19 5.81
C ALA A 75 -14.31 -2.28 4.77
N LEU A 76 -13.87 -2.08 3.53
CA LEU A 76 -14.05 -3.06 2.44
C LEU A 76 -13.40 -4.40 2.76
N ARG A 77 -12.18 -4.41 3.33
CA ARG A 77 -11.51 -5.61 3.82
C ARG A 77 -12.37 -6.36 4.85
N ARG A 78 -12.96 -5.64 5.82
CA ARG A 78 -13.81 -6.24 6.87
C ARG A 78 -15.07 -6.86 6.26
N THR A 79 -15.75 -6.14 5.37
CA THR A 79 -16.93 -6.64 4.65
C THR A 79 -16.61 -7.91 3.86
N ALA A 80 -15.48 -7.95 3.17
CA ALA A 80 -15.03 -9.13 2.45
C ALA A 80 -14.76 -10.32 3.38
N ALA A 81 -14.12 -10.08 4.53
CA ALA A 81 -13.78 -11.11 5.51
C ALA A 81 -15.00 -11.69 6.25
N SER A 82 -16.05 -10.90 6.48
CA SER A 82 -17.24 -11.33 7.24
C SER A 82 -18.38 -11.87 6.36
N GLY A 83 -18.27 -11.76 5.04
CA GLY A 83 -19.35 -12.15 4.14
C GLY A 83 -19.47 -13.68 3.95
N PRO A 84 -20.64 -14.19 3.51
CA PRO A 84 -20.84 -15.61 3.28
C PRO A 84 -19.80 -16.24 2.36
N GLU A 85 -19.45 -17.51 2.64
CA GLU A 85 -18.62 -18.36 1.79
C GLU A 85 -19.29 -18.65 0.43
N GLY A 86 -18.49 -19.04 -0.56
CA GLY A 86 -18.94 -19.28 -1.94
C GLY A 86 -17.85 -19.04 -2.97
N GLU A 87 -18.23 -19.01 -4.25
CA GLU A 87 -17.29 -18.73 -5.34
C GLU A 87 -16.61 -17.37 -5.14
N VAL A 88 -15.28 -17.33 -5.28
CA VAL A 88 -14.46 -16.15 -5.02
C VAL A 88 -14.92 -14.94 -5.85
N ARG A 89 -15.27 -15.14 -7.12
CA ARG A 89 -15.80 -14.06 -8.00
C ARG A 89 -17.05 -13.42 -7.42
N VAL A 90 -18.02 -14.24 -7.00
CA VAL A 90 -19.27 -13.78 -6.38
C VAL A 90 -18.98 -13.02 -5.08
N ARG A 91 -18.06 -13.53 -4.25
CA ARG A 91 -17.68 -12.87 -2.99
C ARG A 91 -17.03 -11.50 -3.21
N VAL A 92 -16.11 -11.38 -4.16
CA VAL A 92 -15.47 -10.11 -4.57
C VAL A 92 -16.54 -9.10 -4.95
N VAL A 93 -17.44 -9.48 -5.87
CA VAL A 93 -18.46 -8.56 -6.37
C VAL A 93 -19.46 -8.19 -5.29
N ARG A 94 -19.92 -9.15 -4.49
CA ARG A 94 -20.88 -8.90 -3.40
C ARG A 94 -20.32 -7.89 -2.39
N ALA A 95 -19.09 -8.10 -1.92
CA ALA A 95 -18.47 -7.19 -0.94
C ALA A 95 -18.33 -5.77 -1.49
N LEU A 96 -18.01 -5.63 -2.77
CA LEU A 96 -17.90 -4.33 -3.42
C LEU A 96 -19.27 -3.68 -3.68
N ALA A 97 -20.27 -4.47 -4.08
CA ALA A 97 -21.65 -4.00 -4.27
C ALA A 97 -22.26 -3.52 -2.94
N GLU A 98 -22.02 -4.25 -1.84
CA GLU A 98 -22.42 -3.87 -0.49
C GLU A 98 -21.76 -2.57 -0.05
N ALA A 99 -20.44 -2.45 -0.24
CA ALA A 99 -19.71 -1.22 0.10
C ALA A 99 -20.16 -0.01 -0.74
N LEU A 100 -20.57 -0.24 -2.00
CA LEU A 100 -21.16 0.77 -2.87
C LEU A 100 -22.62 1.08 -2.54
N GLY A 101 -23.23 0.44 -1.54
CA GLY A 101 -24.62 0.64 -1.16
C GLY A 101 -25.61 0.24 -2.26
N MET A 102 -25.30 -0.81 -3.03
CA MET A 102 -26.22 -1.34 -4.04
C MET A 102 -27.33 -2.17 -3.38
N PRO A 103 -28.57 -2.08 -3.88
CA PRO A 103 -29.64 -2.97 -3.43
C PRO A 103 -29.33 -4.43 -3.78
N GLU A 104 -29.76 -5.35 -2.92
CA GLU A 104 -29.57 -6.80 -3.09
C GLU A 104 -28.17 -7.22 -3.58
N PRO A 105 -27.09 -6.97 -2.79
CA PRO A 105 -25.71 -7.22 -3.23
C PRO A 105 -25.43 -8.65 -3.72
N ALA A 106 -26.14 -9.64 -3.18
CA ALA A 106 -26.04 -11.03 -3.63
C ALA A 106 -26.54 -11.22 -5.06
N ALA A 107 -27.74 -10.69 -5.39
CA ALA A 107 -28.31 -10.77 -6.74
C ALA A 107 -27.46 -9.98 -7.75
N VAL A 108 -26.94 -8.82 -7.33
CA VAL A 108 -25.99 -8.03 -8.13
C VAL A 108 -24.74 -8.84 -8.44
N ALA A 109 -24.18 -9.56 -7.46
CA ALA A 109 -22.98 -10.34 -7.65
C ALA A 109 -23.15 -11.49 -8.65
N GLU A 110 -24.28 -12.19 -8.60
CA GLU A 110 -24.61 -13.24 -9.57
C GLU A 110 -24.72 -12.67 -11.00
N ALA A 111 -25.50 -11.59 -11.18
CA ALA A 111 -25.69 -10.96 -12.48
C ALA A 111 -24.37 -10.42 -13.06
N VAL A 112 -23.55 -9.76 -12.24
CA VAL A 112 -22.24 -9.26 -12.67
C VAL A 112 -21.29 -10.38 -13.05
N THR A 113 -21.33 -11.53 -12.38
CA THR A 113 -20.45 -12.67 -12.73
C THR A 113 -20.77 -13.22 -14.12
N VAL A 114 -22.05 -13.26 -14.50
CA VAL A 114 -22.50 -13.57 -15.87
C VAL A 114 -21.96 -12.54 -16.86
N VAL A 115 -22.16 -11.25 -16.58
CA VAL A 115 -21.68 -10.15 -17.44
C VAL A 115 -20.16 -10.19 -17.60
N ALA A 116 -19.42 -10.44 -16.52
CA ALA A 116 -17.96 -10.48 -16.53
C ALA A 116 -17.43 -11.65 -17.37
N GLY A 117 -18.10 -12.80 -17.37
CA GLY A 117 -17.74 -13.95 -18.21
C GLY A 117 -17.86 -13.67 -19.72
N ALA A 118 -18.85 -12.87 -20.12
CA ALA A 118 -19.08 -12.50 -21.52
C ALA A 118 -18.48 -11.13 -21.90
N TYR A 119 -17.86 -10.39 -20.97
CA TYR A 119 -17.52 -8.98 -21.17
C TYR A 119 -16.60 -8.76 -22.38
N PHE A 120 -15.57 -9.59 -22.56
CA PHE A 120 -14.67 -9.50 -23.72
C PHE A 120 -15.10 -10.40 -24.90
N GLY A 121 -16.24 -11.09 -24.78
CA GLY A 121 -16.80 -11.97 -25.81
C GLY A 121 -17.68 -11.25 -26.83
N GLY A 122 -18.34 -12.07 -27.66
CA GLY A 122 -19.37 -11.63 -28.61
C GLY A 122 -20.74 -11.41 -27.95
N VAL A 123 -21.81 -11.46 -28.74
CA VAL A 123 -23.19 -11.34 -28.23
C VAL A 123 -23.52 -12.53 -27.33
N ASP A 124 -23.98 -12.26 -26.12
CA ASP A 124 -24.44 -13.25 -25.15
C ASP A 124 -25.79 -12.80 -24.58
N PRO A 125 -26.91 -13.46 -24.96
CA PRO A 125 -28.25 -13.05 -24.53
C PRO A 125 -28.45 -13.08 -23.01
N ALA A 126 -27.80 -14.02 -22.30
CA ALA A 126 -27.93 -14.12 -20.84
C ALA A 126 -27.19 -12.96 -20.15
N ALA A 127 -26.03 -12.57 -20.69
CA ALA A 127 -25.30 -11.40 -20.22
C ALA A 127 -26.04 -10.09 -20.54
N ASP A 128 -26.65 -9.97 -21.71
CA ASP A 128 -27.49 -8.81 -22.07
C ASP A 128 -28.70 -8.66 -21.12
N GLU A 129 -29.38 -9.76 -20.81
CA GLU A 129 -30.47 -9.77 -19.83
C GLU A 129 -29.96 -9.38 -18.43
N ALA A 130 -28.78 -9.86 -18.02
CA ALA A 130 -28.16 -9.47 -16.76
C ALA A 130 -27.83 -7.97 -16.71
N VAL A 131 -27.34 -7.37 -17.81
CA VAL A 131 -27.14 -5.91 -17.92
C VAL A 131 -28.47 -5.19 -17.75
N ALA A 132 -29.52 -5.62 -18.44
CA ALA A 132 -30.84 -4.99 -18.36
C ALA A 132 -31.38 -4.99 -16.92
N ARG A 133 -31.24 -6.12 -16.19
CA ARG A 133 -31.65 -6.22 -14.78
C ARG A 133 -30.83 -5.28 -13.88
N LEU A 134 -29.51 -5.27 -14.03
CA LEU A 134 -28.61 -4.40 -13.24
C LEU A 134 -28.92 -2.91 -13.46
N VAL A 135 -29.16 -2.51 -14.71
CA VAL A 135 -29.51 -1.12 -15.05
C VAL A 135 -30.87 -0.74 -14.47
N ALA A 136 -31.89 -1.60 -14.62
CA ALA A 136 -33.22 -1.34 -14.06
C ALA A 136 -33.19 -1.16 -12.53
N GLN A 137 -32.28 -1.89 -11.85
CA GLN A 137 -32.11 -1.81 -10.41
C GLN A 137 -31.34 -0.55 -9.96
N LEU A 138 -30.31 -0.15 -10.70
CA LEU A 138 -29.45 0.99 -10.34
C LEU A 138 -29.97 2.36 -10.84
N ALA A 139 -30.81 2.34 -11.87
CA ALA A 139 -31.42 3.53 -12.47
C ALA A 139 -32.92 3.29 -12.73
N PRO A 140 -33.75 3.15 -11.68
CA PRO A 140 -35.17 2.85 -11.83
C PRO A 140 -35.93 4.03 -12.48
N GLY A 141 -36.81 3.73 -13.45
CA GLY A 141 -37.61 4.73 -14.18
C GLY A 141 -37.00 5.19 -15.51
N ARG A 142 -37.59 6.20 -16.16
CA ARG A 142 -37.05 6.83 -17.40
C ARG A 142 -35.77 7.61 -17.07
N ALA A 143 -34.70 6.91 -16.66
CA ALA A 143 -33.41 7.50 -16.41
C ALA A 143 -32.92 8.22 -17.68
N ASP A 144 -32.44 9.44 -17.51
CA ASP A 144 -31.78 10.17 -18.59
C ASP A 144 -30.43 9.52 -18.94
N GLU A 145 -29.78 10.01 -19.99
CA GLU A 145 -28.50 9.49 -20.45
C GLU A 145 -27.43 9.54 -19.35
N ALA A 146 -27.48 10.54 -18.47
CA ALA A 146 -26.54 10.69 -17.36
C ALA A 146 -26.74 9.61 -16.28
N GLY A 147 -27.99 9.30 -15.92
CA GLY A 147 -28.32 8.22 -14.99
C GLY A 147 -27.90 6.85 -15.52
N LEU A 148 -28.13 6.60 -16.81
CA LEU A 148 -27.67 5.38 -17.48
C LEU A 148 -26.13 5.29 -17.51
N GLU A 149 -25.42 6.39 -17.77
CA GLU A 149 -23.96 6.43 -17.72
C GLU A 149 -23.42 6.15 -16.31
N ALA A 150 -24.04 6.74 -15.28
CA ALA A 150 -23.66 6.50 -13.89
C ALA A 150 -23.85 5.02 -13.49
N ALA A 151 -25.00 4.43 -13.85
CA ALA A 151 -25.28 3.02 -13.62
C ALA A 151 -24.27 2.11 -14.36
N ALA A 152 -24.00 2.39 -15.64
CA ALA A 152 -23.01 1.66 -16.43
C ALA A 152 -21.63 1.67 -15.76
N ASN A 153 -21.17 2.83 -15.27
CA ASN A 153 -19.86 2.94 -14.64
C ASN A 153 -19.77 2.22 -13.29
N ARG A 154 -20.85 2.19 -12.50
CA ARG A 154 -20.92 1.39 -11.27
C ARG A 154 -20.91 -0.12 -11.58
N ILE A 155 -21.64 -0.57 -12.60
CA ILE A 155 -21.59 -1.97 -13.07
C ILE A 155 -20.18 -2.30 -13.60
N GLY A 156 -19.60 -1.43 -14.41
CA GLY A 156 -18.27 -1.58 -14.97
C GLY A 156 -17.19 -1.72 -13.90
N LEU A 157 -17.30 -0.98 -12.79
CA LEU A 157 -16.42 -1.11 -11.63
C LEU A 157 -16.47 -2.54 -11.05
N LEU A 158 -17.67 -3.10 -10.85
CA LEU A 158 -17.85 -4.47 -10.37
C LEU A 158 -17.30 -5.52 -11.36
N VAL A 159 -17.60 -5.36 -12.65
CA VAL A 159 -17.10 -6.26 -13.71
C VAL A 159 -15.56 -6.25 -13.77
N GLN A 160 -14.94 -5.07 -13.72
CA GLN A 160 -13.49 -4.92 -13.76
C GLN A 160 -12.80 -5.49 -12.50
N ALA A 161 -13.45 -5.40 -11.34
CA ALA A 161 -12.93 -5.98 -10.11
C ALA A 161 -13.05 -7.53 -10.07
N CYS A 162 -14.10 -8.08 -10.68
CA CYS A 162 -14.50 -9.49 -10.56
C CYS A 162 -13.38 -10.50 -10.84
N ALA A 163 -12.98 -10.67 -12.11
CA ALA A 163 -12.03 -11.73 -12.49
C ALA A 163 -10.61 -11.46 -11.97
N ALA A 164 -10.13 -10.22 -12.06
CA ALA A 164 -8.77 -9.87 -11.68
C ALA A 164 -8.52 -10.01 -10.18
N THR A 165 -9.45 -9.55 -9.33
CA THR A 165 -9.31 -9.70 -7.87
C THR A 165 -9.48 -11.15 -7.44
N ALA A 166 -10.41 -11.89 -8.06
CA ALA A 166 -10.57 -13.32 -7.78
C ALA A 166 -9.32 -14.14 -8.17
N ALA A 167 -8.68 -13.81 -9.30
CA ALA A 167 -7.43 -14.43 -9.71
C ALA A 167 -6.28 -14.13 -8.73
N LEU A 168 -6.22 -12.90 -8.17
CA LEU A 168 -5.25 -12.55 -7.14
C LEU A 168 -5.47 -13.38 -5.87
N VAL A 169 -6.72 -13.50 -5.41
CA VAL A 169 -7.08 -14.33 -4.25
C VAL A 169 -6.69 -15.79 -4.50
N ALA A 170 -7.07 -16.35 -5.65
CA ALA A 170 -6.76 -17.73 -5.99
C ALA A 170 -5.24 -17.99 -6.04
N ALA A 171 -4.46 -17.08 -6.62
CA ALA A 171 -3.00 -17.18 -6.66
C ALA A 171 -2.35 -17.10 -5.27
N ALA A 172 -3.01 -16.45 -4.31
CA ALA A 172 -2.57 -16.33 -2.92
C ALA A 172 -3.15 -17.41 -1.99
N ALA A 173 -4.16 -18.17 -2.41
CA ALA A 173 -4.97 -19.08 -1.57
C ALA A 173 -4.25 -20.35 -1.08
N GLY A 174 -2.96 -20.53 -1.41
CA GLY A 174 -2.18 -21.72 -1.09
C GLY A 174 -0.94 -21.48 -0.22
N GLY A 175 -0.76 -20.27 0.33
CA GLY A 175 0.39 -20.00 1.19
C GLY A 175 0.40 -18.61 1.82
N ASP A 176 1.41 -18.39 2.66
CA ASP A 176 1.60 -17.13 3.41
C ASP A 176 2.40 -16.08 2.62
N ALA A 177 2.59 -16.30 1.31
CA ALA A 177 3.30 -15.37 0.45
C ALA A 177 2.66 -13.97 0.50
N PRO A 178 3.44 -12.90 0.70
CA PRO A 178 2.93 -11.53 0.65
C PRO A 178 2.26 -11.23 -0.69
N LEU A 179 1.18 -10.45 -0.70
CA LEU A 179 0.50 -10.07 -1.95
C LEU A 179 1.44 -9.38 -2.94
N ALA A 180 2.42 -8.61 -2.45
CA ALA A 180 3.46 -8.01 -3.30
C ALA A 180 4.27 -9.06 -4.08
N ARG A 181 4.56 -10.22 -3.46
CA ARG A 181 5.21 -11.36 -4.12
C ARG A 181 4.29 -12.05 -5.10
N VAL A 182 3.03 -12.31 -4.71
CA VAL A 182 2.03 -12.89 -5.61
C VAL A 182 1.83 -12.04 -6.86
N LEU A 183 1.78 -10.71 -6.70
CA LEU A 183 1.66 -9.77 -7.82
C LEU A 183 2.86 -9.77 -8.76
N ARG A 184 4.04 -10.17 -8.31
CA ARG A 184 5.25 -10.33 -9.14
C ARG A 184 5.30 -11.69 -9.82
N ASP A 185 5.06 -12.76 -9.06
CA ASP A 185 5.30 -14.13 -9.50
C ASP A 185 4.10 -14.68 -10.32
N ALA A 186 2.88 -14.27 -9.96
CA ALA A 186 1.63 -14.73 -10.56
C ALA A 186 0.62 -13.57 -10.69
N PRO A 187 0.90 -12.54 -11.51
CA PRO A 187 0.00 -11.41 -11.67
C PRO A 187 -1.36 -11.86 -12.22
N PRO A 188 -2.49 -11.36 -11.66
CA PRO A 188 -3.84 -11.70 -12.13
C PRO A 188 -4.10 -11.25 -13.57
N VAL A 189 -3.41 -10.20 -14.02
CA VAL A 189 -3.39 -9.76 -15.41
C VAL A 189 -2.02 -10.07 -15.97
N ARG A 190 -1.94 -11.06 -16.86
CA ARG A 190 -0.68 -11.55 -17.43
C ARG A 190 -0.24 -10.76 -18.66
N THR A 191 -1.21 -10.35 -19.46
CA THR A 191 -0.98 -9.59 -20.69
C THR A 191 -1.98 -8.45 -20.78
N MET A 192 -1.53 -7.27 -21.21
CA MET A 192 -2.42 -6.16 -21.57
C MET A 192 -2.38 -5.93 -23.07
N ARG A 193 -3.55 -5.89 -23.70
CA ARG A 193 -3.71 -5.58 -25.13
C ARG A 193 -4.09 -4.12 -25.32
N ARG A 194 -3.42 -3.45 -26.25
CA ARG A 194 -3.67 -2.08 -26.70
C ARG A 194 -3.77 -2.04 -28.22
N VAL A 195 -4.38 -0.99 -28.73
CA VAL A 195 -4.43 -0.65 -30.16
C VAL A 195 -3.87 0.75 -30.33
N ALA A 196 -3.06 0.96 -31.35
CA ALA A 196 -2.57 2.27 -31.73
C ALA A 196 -3.70 3.08 -32.37
N ALA A 197 -4.24 4.07 -31.66
CA ALA A 197 -5.27 4.98 -32.18
C ALA A 197 -4.73 5.95 -33.24
N ARG A 198 -3.41 6.09 -33.31
CA ARG A 198 -2.65 6.84 -34.32
C ARG A 198 -1.23 6.28 -34.35
N ALA A 199 -0.50 6.55 -35.43
CA ALA A 199 0.91 6.16 -35.51
C ALA A 199 1.72 6.74 -34.33
N THR A 200 2.60 5.92 -33.75
CA THR A 200 3.45 6.30 -32.63
C THR A 200 4.77 5.50 -32.62
N ARG A 201 5.69 5.88 -31.73
CA ARG A 201 6.96 5.20 -31.56
C ARG A 201 7.17 4.81 -30.09
N VAL A 202 7.32 3.52 -29.82
CA VAL A 202 7.57 2.98 -28.48
C VAL A 202 8.85 2.17 -28.47
N ALA A 203 9.76 2.47 -27.53
CA ALA A 203 11.05 1.78 -27.39
C ALA A 203 11.85 1.66 -28.69
N GLY A 204 11.79 2.68 -29.55
CA GLY A 204 12.49 2.71 -30.84
C GLY A 204 11.78 1.98 -31.98
N ARG A 205 10.62 1.36 -31.74
CA ARG A 205 9.79 0.70 -32.76
C ARG A 205 8.68 1.63 -33.22
N GLU A 206 8.53 1.78 -34.53
CA GLU A 206 7.36 2.41 -35.14
C GLU A 206 6.15 1.47 -34.99
N ILE A 207 5.00 2.03 -34.65
CA ILE A 207 3.72 1.36 -34.48
C ILE A 207 2.72 2.14 -35.33
N ALA A 208 2.16 1.51 -36.35
CA ALA A 208 1.21 2.15 -37.25
C ALA A 208 -0.18 2.24 -36.60
N GLU A 209 -1.01 3.13 -37.12
CA GLU A 209 -2.42 3.21 -36.70
C GLU A 209 -3.14 1.86 -36.94
N GLY A 210 -3.89 1.42 -35.94
CA GLY A 210 -4.58 0.13 -35.94
C GLY A 210 -3.71 -1.07 -35.54
N ASP A 211 -2.39 -0.92 -35.42
CA ASP A 211 -1.53 -2.00 -34.93
C ASP A 211 -1.88 -2.37 -33.49
N VAL A 212 -1.73 -3.66 -33.19
CA VAL A 212 -1.98 -4.22 -31.87
C VAL A 212 -0.69 -4.22 -31.07
N VAL A 213 -0.76 -3.80 -29.81
CA VAL A 213 0.37 -3.87 -28.87
C VAL A 213 0.02 -4.80 -27.71
N LEU A 214 0.81 -5.84 -27.53
CA LEU A 214 0.73 -6.79 -26.42
C LEU A 214 1.83 -6.49 -25.41
N LEU A 215 1.43 -6.23 -24.17
CA LEU A 215 2.34 -6.00 -23.05
C LEU A 215 2.40 -7.27 -22.20
N ASP A 216 3.51 -8.00 -22.26
CA ASP A 216 3.75 -9.16 -21.40
C ASP A 216 4.19 -8.68 -20.01
N LEU A 217 3.24 -8.64 -19.08
CA LEU A 217 3.48 -8.19 -17.72
C LEU A 217 4.27 -9.21 -16.90
N VAL A 218 4.15 -10.50 -17.23
CA VAL A 218 4.87 -11.57 -16.55
C VAL A 218 6.36 -11.46 -16.86
N ALA A 219 6.73 -11.29 -18.13
CA ALA A 219 8.12 -11.07 -18.53
C ALA A 219 8.69 -9.79 -17.87
N ALA A 220 7.93 -8.70 -17.88
CA ALA A 220 8.37 -7.44 -17.29
C ALA A 220 8.58 -7.54 -15.77
N GLN A 221 7.70 -8.22 -15.04
CA GLN A 221 7.78 -8.31 -13.57
C GLN A 221 8.88 -9.26 -13.09
N ARG A 222 9.28 -10.26 -13.90
CA ARG A 222 10.48 -11.07 -13.58
C ARG A 222 11.74 -10.21 -13.54
N ALA A 223 11.84 -9.24 -14.44
CA ALA A 223 13.00 -8.36 -14.60
C ALA A 223 12.92 -7.05 -13.80
N HIS A 224 11.79 -6.75 -13.14
CA HIS A 224 11.60 -5.51 -12.38
C HIS A 224 10.77 -5.73 -11.11
N PRO A 225 11.24 -5.31 -9.93
CA PRO A 225 10.59 -5.65 -8.67
C PRO A 225 9.25 -4.94 -8.48
N VAL A 226 9.09 -3.69 -8.93
CA VAL A 226 7.80 -2.97 -8.81
C VAL A 226 6.76 -3.57 -9.78
N PRO A 227 5.63 -4.09 -9.29
CA PRO A 227 4.60 -4.70 -10.14
C PRO A 227 3.95 -3.70 -11.10
N LEU A 228 3.62 -4.16 -12.31
CA LEU A 228 2.95 -3.38 -13.37
C LEU A 228 1.47 -3.75 -13.55
N THR A 229 0.97 -4.71 -12.76
CA THR A 229 -0.40 -5.27 -12.85
C THR A 229 -1.48 -4.19 -12.75
N PHE A 230 -1.25 -3.16 -11.92
CA PHE A 230 -2.16 -2.04 -11.72
C PHE A 230 -1.80 -0.81 -12.56
N GLY A 231 -1.02 -1.00 -13.63
CA GLY A 231 -0.50 0.08 -14.47
C GLY A 231 0.74 0.75 -13.88
N ALA A 232 1.15 1.85 -14.50
CA ALA A 232 2.28 2.67 -14.10
C ALA A 232 1.97 4.14 -14.41
N PRO A 233 2.57 5.12 -13.69
CA PRO A 233 2.40 6.53 -14.01
C PRO A 233 2.64 6.82 -15.51
N PRO A 234 1.81 7.68 -16.13
CA PRO A 234 0.69 8.43 -15.55
C PRO A 234 -0.64 7.64 -15.46
N ARG A 235 -0.67 6.36 -15.87
CA ARG A 235 -1.87 5.53 -15.98
C ARG A 235 -1.94 4.44 -14.91
N VAL A 236 -2.13 4.85 -13.66
CA VAL A 236 -2.38 3.90 -12.55
C VAL A 236 -3.86 3.56 -12.45
N CYS A 237 -4.16 2.33 -12.03
CA CYS A 237 -5.50 1.86 -11.70
C CYS A 237 -5.98 2.51 -10.39
N PRO A 238 -7.09 3.26 -10.39
CA PRO A 238 -7.59 3.91 -9.17
C PRO A 238 -8.16 2.91 -8.15
N GLY A 239 -8.57 1.72 -8.58
CA GLY A 239 -9.12 0.67 -7.71
C GLY A 239 -8.08 -0.25 -7.07
N ARG A 240 -6.78 0.08 -7.18
CA ARG A 240 -5.68 -0.77 -6.68
C ARG A 240 -5.82 -1.07 -5.18
N ALA A 241 -6.00 -0.04 -4.36
CA ALA A 241 -6.11 -0.19 -2.91
C ALA A 241 -7.34 -1.05 -2.52
N HIS A 242 -8.46 -0.88 -3.23
CA HIS A 242 -9.68 -1.65 -3.01
C HIS A 242 -9.53 -3.12 -3.40
N ALA A 243 -8.88 -3.41 -4.53
CA ALA A 243 -8.60 -4.78 -4.97
C ALA A 243 -7.69 -5.51 -3.97
N LEU A 244 -6.65 -4.85 -3.45
CA LEU A 244 -5.78 -5.40 -2.42
C LEU A 244 -6.55 -5.66 -1.11
N ALA A 245 -7.38 -4.71 -0.68
CA ALA A 245 -8.19 -4.86 0.52
C ALA A 245 -9.22 -5.99 0.43
N LEU A 246 -9.89 -6.13 -0.73
CA LEU A 246 -10.79 -7.25 -1.01
C LEU A 246 -10.03 -8.58 -0.96
N ALA A 247 -8.87 -8.66 -1.61
CA ALA A 247 -8.09 -9.88 -1.64
C ALA A 247 -7.64 -10.30 -0.23
N ASP A 248 -7.10 -9.35 0.53
CA ASP A 248 -6.71 -9.56 1.92
C ASP A 248 -7.85 -10.02 2.82
N GLY A 249 -9.05 -9.44 2.64
CA GLY A 249 -10.24 -9.80 3.41
C GLY A 249 -10.69 -11.23 3.12
N LEU A 250 -10.73 -11.60 1.84
CA LEU A 250 -11.13 -12.94 1.39
C LEU A 250 -10.10 -14.02 1.72
N LEU A 251 -8.82 -13.66 1.81
CA LEU A 251 -7.77 -14.58 2.26
C LEU A 251 -7.82 -14.84 3.78
N GLY A 252 -8.60 -14.06 4.54
CA GLY A 252 -8.81 -14.28 5.98
C GLY A 252 -7.54 -14.13 6.83
N ARG A 253 -6.49 -13.47 6.33
CA ARG A 253 -5.21 -13.34 7.06
C ARG A 253 -5.41 -12.49 8.32
N PRO A 254 -5.17 -13.04 9.53
CA PRO A 254 -5.39 -12.32 10.77
C PRO A 254 -4.40 -11.15 10.88
N LEU A 255 -4.89 -9.98 11.31
CA LEU A 255 -4.05 -8.84 11.62
C LEU A 255 -3.83 -8.74 13.14
N THR A 256 -2.57 -8.59 13.54
CA THR A 256 -2.22 -8.30 14.93
C THR A 256 -2.80 -6.95 15.38
N ALA A 257 -2.85 -6.71 16.69
CA ALA A 257 -3.34 -5.43 17.22
C ALA A 257 -2.56 -4.22 16.65
N PHE A 258 -1.24 -4.34 16.53
CA PHE A 258 -0.39 -3.30 15.98
C PHE A 258 -0.54 -3.14 14.46
N ALA A 259 -0.66 -4.23 13.70
CA ALA A 259 -0.93 -4.17 12.26
C ALA A 259 -2.25 -3.42 11.96
N ARG A 260 -3.31 -3.68 12.74
CA ARG A 260 -4.61 -2.99 12.60
C ARG A 260 -4.51 -1.46 12.72
N LEU A 261 -3.54 -0.92 13.46
CA LEU A 261 -3.33 0.53 13.59
C LEU A 261 -2.94 1.18 12.26
N HIS A 262 -2.28 0.45 11.35
CA HIS A 262 -1.78 0.96 10.07
C HIS A 262 -2.86 0.96 8.97
N HIS A 263 -3.99 0.28 9.20
CA HIS A 263 -5.11 0.19 8.28
C HIS A 263 -6.30 1.05 8.74
N GLN A 264 -6.04 2.13 9.48
CA GLN A 264 -7.07 3.10 9.86
C GLN A 264 -7.13 4.24 8.83
N THR A 265 -8.23 5.00 8.84
CA THR A 265 -8.39 6.18 7.98
C THR A 265 -7.42 7.31 8.34
N VAL A 266 -7.10 7.44 9.63
CA VAL A 266 -6.08 8.36 10.14
C VAL A 266 -4.75 7.60 10.30
N PRO A 267 -3.62 8.15 9.83
CA PRO A 267 -2.31 7.53 10.02
C PRO A 267 -1.99 7.32 11.50
N LEU A 268 -1.27 6.25 11.80
CA LEU A 268 -0.70 6.04 13.13
C LEU A 268 0.39 7.08 13.39
N LEU A 269 0.13 8.05 14.26
CA LEU A 269 1.18 8.88 14.85
C LEU A 269 1.90 8.06 15.93
N LEU A 270 3.17 7.78 15.71
CA LEU A 270 4.00 6.95 16.57
C LEU A 270 5.07 7.80 17.27
N PRO A 271 4.86 8.23 18.52
CA PRO A 271 5.91 8.87 19.30
C PRO A 271 6.99 7.85 19.67
N ASN A 272 8.22 8.32 19.85
CA ASN A 272 9.34 7.44 20.16
C ASN A 272 9.90 7.73 21.57
N ALA A 273 10.06 6.66 22.36
CA ALA A 273 10.58 6.65 23.72
C ALA A 273 12.03 6.12 23.76
N TRP A 274 12.72 6.38 24.86
CA TRP A 274 14.09 5.92 25.13
C TRP A 274 14.24 5.23 26.50
N ASP A 275 13.19 5.27 27.33
CA ASP A 275 13.10 4.61 28.63
C ASP A 275 11.64 4.27 28.96
N HIS A 276 11.41 3.62 30.11
CA HIS A 276 10.06 3.28 30.57
C HIS A 276 9.21 4.51 30.88
N ALA A 277 9.77 5.51 31.57
CA ALA A 277 9.02 6.68 32.02
C ALA A 277 8.46 7.49 30.84
N SER A 278 9.28 7.72 29.80
CA SER A 278 8.85 8.37 28.56
C SER A 278 7.78 7.56 27.83
N ALA A 279 7.93 6.23 27.76
CA ALA A 279 6.91 5.38 27.15
C ALA A 279 5.58 5.40 27.94
N ALA A 280 5.62 5.20 29.25
CA ALA A 280 4.44 5.25 30.12
C ALA A 280 3.74 6.62 30.05
N ALA A 281 4.49 7.72 30.04
CA ALA A 281 3.94 9.07 29.91
C ALA A 281 3.22 9.26 28.57
N LEU A 282 3.79 8.76 27.47
CA LEU A 282 3.14 8.80 26.15
C LEU A 282 1.87 7.92 26.12
N ALA A 283 1.93 6.72 26.68
CA ALA A 283 0.77 5.84 26.77
C ALA A 283 -0.38 6.49 27.58
N ALA A 284 -0.06 7.15 28.70
CA ALA A 284 -1.03 7.86 29.55
C ALA A 284 -1.72 9.03 28.83
N GLN A 285 -1.09 9.60 27.78
CA GLN A 285 -1.71 10.60 26.91
C GLN A 285 -2.59 9.98 25.79
N GLY A 286 -2.75 8.66 25.77
CA GLY A 286 -3.64 7.96 24.83
C GLY A 286 -3.00 7.61 23.48
N PHE A 287 -1.67 7.72 23.34
CA PHE A 287 -1.00 7.24 22.13
C PHE A 287 -1.15 5.71 22.02
N ARG A 288 -1.69 5.25 20.88
CA ARG A 288 -2.09 3.85 20.68
C ARG A 288 -0.92 2.87 20.58
N ALA A 289 0.26 3.37 20.26
CA ALA A 289 1.49 2.61 20.23
C ALA A 289 2.71 3.53 20.36
N ILE A 290 3.85 2.96 20.72
CA ILE A 290 5.10 3.69 21.00
C ILE A 290 6.25 3.05 20.21
N GLY A 291 7.09 3.86 19.58
CA GLY A 291 8.37 3.39 19.01
C GLY A 291 9.50 3.52 20.02
N THR A 292 10.57 2.74 19.90
CA THR A 292 11.86 3.13 20.48
C THR A 292 12.63 4.01 19.48
N THR A 293 13.70 4.66 19.93
CA THR A 293 14.64 5.37 19.04
C THR A 293 16.07 4.93 19.36
N SER A 294 16.81 4.43 18.36
CA SER A 294 18.20 3.98 18.53
C SER A 294 19.09 5.08 19.12
N LEU A 295 18.98 6.32 18.62
CA LEU A 295 19.74 7.47 19.14
C LEU A 295 19.53 7.70 20.64
N GLY A 296 18.29 7.57 21.12
CA GLY A 296 17.98 7.73 22.54
C GLY A 296 18.62 6.63 23.38
N VAL A 297 18.55 5.38 22.91
CA VAL A 297 19.17 4.22 23.57
C VAL A 297 20.69 4.36 23.61
N ALA A 298 21.31 4.68 22.47
CA ALA A 298 22.75 4.84 22.34
C ALA A 298 23.27 5.98 23.23
N ALA A 299 22.65 7.16 23.13
CA ALA A 299 23.08 8.33 23.91
C ALA A 299 22.89 8.12 25.42
N ALA A 300 21.80 7.48 25.86
CA ALA A 300 21.60 7.16 27.27
C ALA A 300 22.63 6.14 27.80
N ALA A 301 23.16 5.28 26.94
CA ALA A 301 24.22 4.32 27.26
C ALA A 301 25.64 4.89 27.10
N GLY A 302 25.81 6.11 26.59
CA GLY A 302 27.11 6.67 26.25
C GLY A 302 27.79 5.99 25.05
N LEU A 303 27.00 5.37 24.17
CA LEU A 303 27.44 4.65 22.99
C LEU A 303 27.17 5.46 21.71
N PRO A 304 27.93 5.24 20.62
CA PRO A 304 27.58 5.78 19.31
C PRO A 304 26.29 5.13 18.79
N ASP A 305 25.44 5.94 18.16
CA ASP A 305 24.23 5.49 17.45
C ASP A 305 24.60 4.88 16.08
N GLY A 306 23.76 3.99 15.56
CA GLY A 306 23.97 3.35 14.26
C GLY A 306 25.10 2.32 14.25
N ALA A 307 25.48 1.79 15.41
CA ALA A 307 26.52 0.79 15.57
C ALA A 307 25.96 -0.42 16.33
N ALA A 308 26.41 -1.63 15.95
CA ALA A 308 26.01 -2.89 16.59
C ALA A 308 26.25 -2.97 18.11
N ALA A 309 26.95 -1.98 18.69
CA ALA A 309 27.18 -1.83 20.12
C ALA A 309 25.90 -1.68 20.96
N THR A 310 24.77 -1.27 20.38
CA THR A 310 23.51 -0.99 21.12
C THR A 310 22.63 -2.22 21.34
N ALA A 311 22.98 -3.39 20.79
CA ALA A 311 22.12 -4.58 20.78
C ALA A 311 21.59 -4.98 22.17
N GLU A 312 22.48 -5.09 23.16
CA GLU A 312 22.10 -5.46 24.54
C GLU A 312 21.30 -4.34 25.24
N ALA A 313 21.63 -3.07 24.97
CA ALA A 313 20.88 -1.93 25.52
C ALA A 313 19.44 -1.88 24.95
N THR A 314 19.30 -2.14 23.65
CA THR A 314 18.01 -2.22 22.95
C THR A 314 17.13 -3.33 23.51
N LEU A 315 17.68 -4.53 23.72
CA LEU A 315 16.94 -5.62 24.33
C LEU A 315 16.61 -5.36 25.80
N ALA A 316 17.53 -4.75 26.56
CA ALA A 316 17.28 -4.35 27.94
C ALA A 316 16.12 -3.34 28.04
N LEU A 317 16.04 -2.38 27.12
CA LEU A 317 14.90 -1.46 27.03
C LEU A 317 13.61 -2.23 26.72
N ALA A 318 13.60 -3.11 25.72
CA ALA A 318 12.40 -3.89 25.38
C ALA A 318 11.87 -4.69 26.57
N ARG A 319 12.76 -5.33 27.34
CA ARG A 319 12.39 -6.05 28.58
C ARG A 319 11.81 -5.13 29.66
N ARG A 320 12.30 -3.89 29.78
CA ARG A 320 11.78 -2.91 30.74
C ARG A 320 10.40 -2.40 30.35
N LEU A 321 10.15 -2.21 29.05
CA LEU A 321 8.81 -1.84 28.54
C LEU A 321 7.81 -2.98 28.77
N GLY A 322 8.27 -4.23 28.61
CA GLY A 322 7.54 -5.43 29.02
C GLY A 322 6.22 -5.64 28.28
N GLN A 323 5.40 -6.55 28.81
CA GLN A 323 4.10 -6.89 28.24
C GLN A 323 2.98 -6.19 29.02
N GLY A 324 1.97 -5.64 28.31
CA GLY A 324 0.64 -5.40 28.88
C GLY A 324 0.19 -3.96 29.06
N SER A 325 1.08 -2.97 29.12
CA SER A 325 0.66 -1.57 29.35
C SER A 325 0.32 -0.80 28.08
N PHE A 326 0.95 -1.13 26.95
CA PHE A 326 0.73 -0.50 25.64
C PHE A 326 1.43 -1.32 24.55
N LEU A 327 1.11 -1.04 23.28
CA LEU A 327 1.83 -1.61 22.14
C LEU A 327 3.13 -0.84 21.91
N PHE A 328 4.24 -1.54 21.67
CA PHE A 328 5.48 -0.90 21.25
C PHE A 328 6.19 -1.61 20.10
N THR A 329 6.96 -0.86 19.32
CA THR A 329 7.81 -1.36 18.23
C THR A 329 9.25 -0.92 18.46
N VAL A 330 10.19 -1.80 18.18
CA VAL A 330 11.62 -1.59 18.48
C VAL A 330 12.37 -1.13 17.23
N ASP A 331 13.11 -0.04 17.35
CA ASP A 331 14.14 0.35 16.40
C ASP A 331 15.38 -0.51 16.62
N ALA A 332 15.64 -1.45 15.70
CA ALA A 332 16.71 -2.44 15.80
C ALA A 332 17.83 -2.19 14.78
N GLU A 333 17.90 -0.98 14.21
CA GLU A 333 18.90 -0.61 13.19
C GLU A 333 18.94 -1.66 12.06
N GLY A 334 20.13 -2.09 11.61
CA GLY A 334 20.29 -3.16 10.62
C GLY A 334 20.10 -4.58 11.16
N GLY A 335 19.58 -4.74 12.39
CA GLY A 335 19.44 -6.01 13.11
C GLY A 335 20.69 -6.45 13.88
N PHE A 336 21.69 -5.58 14.00
CA PHE A 336 22.98 -5.81 14.69
C PHE A 336 23.85 -6.99 14.19
N SER A 337 23.43 -7.65 13.11
CA SER A 337 24.19 -8.70 12.43
C SER A 337 23.90 -8.69 10.92
N ASP A 338 24.85 -9.18 10.12
CA ASP A 338 24.64 -9.47 8.71
C ASP A 338 24.14 -10.90 8.45
N ASP A 339 24.10 -11.77 9.47
CA ASP A 339 23.46 -13.09 9.37
C ASP A 339 21.94 -12.96 9.58
N PRO A 340 21.09 -13.28 8.59
CA PRO A 340 19.64 -13.28 8.74
C PRO A 340 19.12 -14.11 9.91
N GLU A 341 19.77 -15.21 10.26
CA GLU A 341 19.33 -16.08 11.36
C GLU A 341 19.59 -15.45 12.74
N GLU A 342 20.71 -14.75 12.90
CA GLU A 342 20.98 -13.98 14.13
C GLU A 342 19.99 -12.82 14.30
N VAL A 343 19.62 -12.17 13.20
CA VAL A 343 18.59 -11.11 13.19
C VAL A 343 17.20 -11.69 13.55
N ALA A 344 16.89 -12.89 13.07
CA ALA A 344 15.65 -13.58 13.42
C ALA A 344 15.61 -13.97 14.92
N GLU A 345 16.72 -14.43 15.48
CA GLU A 345 16.82 -14.74 16.92
C GLU A 345 16.69 -13.48 17.79
N LEU A 346 17.28 -12.35 17.38
CA LEU A 346 17.04 -11.06 18.02
C LEU A 346 15.55 -10.70 17.99
N ALA A 347 14.91 -10.82 16.84
CA ALA A 347 13.48 -10.52 16.69
C ALA A 347 12.62 -11.41 17.60
N ARG A 348 12.96 -12.69 17.75
CA ARG A 348 12.31 -13.61 18.70
C ARG A 348 12.44 -13.12 20.13
N ARG A 349 13.65 -12.75 20.56
CA ARG A 349 13.91 -12.20 21.92
C ARG A 349 13.14 -10.90 22.18
N LEU A 350 13.03 -10.01 21.18
CA LEU A 350 12.26 -8.77 21.28
C LEU A 350 10.75 -9.05 21.37
N HIS A 351 10.26 -10.01 20.58
CA HIS A 351 8.86 -10.43 20.63
C HIS A 351 8.49 -11.06 21.97
N ASP A 352 9.34 -11.96 22.50
CA ASP A 352 9.18 -12.54 23.83
C ASP A 352 9.13 -11.46 24.93
N ALA A 353 9.89 -10.36 24.75
CA ALA A 353 9.86 -9.21 25.65
C ALA A 353 8.58 -8.34 25.52
N GLY A 354 7.72 -8.59 24.52
CA GLY A 354 6.45 -7.89 24.31
C GLY A 354 6.40 -6.98 23.08
N ALA A 355 7.47 -6.93 22.27
CA ALA A 355 7.47 -6.08 21.08
C ALA A 355 6.41 -6.53 20.08
N ALA A 356 5.59 -5.58 19.64
CA ALA A 356 4.55 -5.77 18.62
C ALA A 356 5.07 -5.51 17.20
N GLY A 357 6.25 -4.91 17.06
CA GLY A 357 6.92 -4.71 15.78
C GLY A 357 8.42 -4.43 15.93
N ILE A 358 9.10 -4.41 14.78
CA ILE A 358 10.52 -4.13 14.63
C ILE A 358 10.75 -3.26 13.40
N ASN A 359 11.61 -2.24 13.52
CA ASN A 359 12.17 -1.54 12.37
C ASN A 359 13.54 -2.17 12.04
N LEU A 360 13.75 -2.52 10.77
CA LEU A 360 15.03 -2.98 10.26
C LEU A 360 15.45 -2.07 9.11
N GLU A 361 16.70 -1.60 9.08
CA GLU A 361 17.20 -0.69 8.04
C GLU A 361 18.28 -1.29 7.15
N ASP A 362 18.36 -0.77 5.92
CA ASP A 362 19.45 -1.08 4.99
C ASP A 362 20.59 -0.06 5.04
N GLY A 363 20.47 1.00 5.83
CA GLY A 363 21.54 1.97 6.11
C GLY A 363 22.69 1.33 6.87
N ARG A 364 23.91 1.80 6.64
CA ARG A 364 25.12 1.35 7.32
C ARG A 364 25.85 2.50 8.01
N PRO A 365 26.58 2.24 9.11
CA PRO A 365 27.36 3.26 9.82
C PRO A 365 28.41 3.97 8.96
N ASP A 366 28.88 3.34 7.88
CA ASP A 366 29.83 3.93 6.92
C ASP A 366 29.17 4.88 5.89
N GLY A 367 27.87 5.15 6.02
CA GLY A 367 27.11 5.99 5.10
C GLY A 367 26.72 5.29 3.79
N THR A 368 26.88 3.97 3.70
CA THR A 368 26.45 3.17 2.55
C THR A 368 25.12 2.46 2.82
N LEU A 369 24.65 1.70 1.81
CA LEU A 369 23.48 0.84 1.91
C LEU A 369 23.90 -0.62 1.80
N ALA A 370 23.24 -1.48 2.56
CA ALA A 370 23.27 -2.92 2.39
C ALA A 370 22.81 -3.34 1.00
N ALA A 371 23.31 -4.50 0.56
CA ALA A 371 22.78 -5.18 -0.61
C ALA A 371 21.28 -5.42 -0.39
N VAL A 372 20.46 -5.12 -1.41
CA VAL A 372 19.00 -5.20 -1.31
C VAL A 372 18.57 -6.63 -0.99
N GLU A 373 19.26 -7.63 -1.54
CA GLU A 373 19.01 -9.05 -1.29
C GLU A 373 19.33 -9.46 0.15
N LEU A 374 20.39 -8.87 0.74
CA LEU A 374 20.76 -9.16 2.12
C LEU A 374 19.69 -8.62 3.08
N HIS A 375 19.26 -7.37 2.89
CA HIS A 375 18.21 -6.79 3.73
C HIS A 375 16.88 -7.54 3.57
N ALA A 376 16.55 -7.94 2.35
CA ALA A 376 15.40 -8.80 2.06
C ALA A 376 15.49 -10.17 2.76
N ALA A 377 16.67 -10.79 2.79
CA ALA A 377 16.87 -12.05 3.50
C ALA A 377 16.64 -11.91 5.01
N LYS A 378 17.12 -10.82 5.63
CA LYS A 378 16.85 -10.51 7.05
C LYS A 378 15.36 -10.36 7.34
N ILE A 379 14.63 -9.61 6.49
CA ILE A 379 13.17 -9.46 6.60
C ILE A 379 12.48 -10.82 6.53
N ALA A 380 12.81 -11.64 5.53
CA ALA A 380 12.20 -12.95 5.34
C ALA A 380 12.47 -13.91 6.51
N ALA A 381 13.69 -13.89 7.05
CA ALA A 381 14.07 -14.69 8.23
C ALA A 381 13.24 -14.29 9.46
N VAL A 382 13.11 -12.99 9.73
CA VAL A 382 12.27 -12.47 10.84
C VAL A 382 10.80 -12.85 10.65
N ARG A 383 10.26 -12.72 9.43
CA ARG A 383 8.85 -13.09 9.14
C ARG A 383 8.58 -14.57 9.34
N THR A 384 9.55 -15.41 8.98
CA THR A 384 9.45 -16.86 9.15
C THR A 384 9.54 -17.25 10.63
N ALA A 385 10.48 -16.67 11.37
CA ALA A 385 10.69 -16.97 12.79
C ALA A 385 9.58 -16.43 13.69
N VAL A 386 9.03 -15.24 13.38
CA VAL A 386 8.04 -14.55 14.22
C VAL A 386 6.90 -13.94 13.38
N PRO A 387 5.96 -14.75 12.87
CA PRO A 387 4.88 -14.26 12.00
C PRO A 387 4.00 -13.15 12.60
N GLY A 388 3.88 -13.12 13.94
CA GLY A 388 3.12 -12.14 14.72
C GLY A 388 3.84 -10.81 14.99
N LEU A 389 5.12 -10.67 14.61
CA LEU A 389 5.87 -9.43 14.77
C LEU A 389 5.75 -8.59 13.50
N PHE A 390 5.29 -7.34 13.63
CA PHE A 390 5.20 -6.42 12.49
C PHE A 390 6.60 -5.96 12.04
N VAL A 391 7.00 -6.29 10.81
CA VAL A 391 8.30 -5.86 10.26
C VAL A 391 8.14 -4.60 9.42
N ASN A 392 8.72 -3.50 9.89
CA ASN A 392 8.76 -2.23 9.18
C ASN A 392 10.14 -2.05 8.52
N ALA A 393 10.22 -2.32 7.22
CA ALA A 393 11.48 -2.27 6.46
C ALA A 393 11.84 -0.82 6.10
N ARG A 394 12.97 -0.34 6.61
CA ARG A 394 13.49 1.01 6.41
C ARG A 394 14.53 1.02 5.30
N THR A 395 14.40 1.98 4.38
CA THR A 395 15.47 2.28 3.42
C THR A 395 16.02 3.68 3.61
N ASP A 396 17.35 3.78 3.64
CA ASP A 396 18.07 5.01 3.98
C ASP A 396 18.54 5.81 2.75
N THR A 397 18.02 5.50 1.56
CA THR A 397 18.33 6.22 0.32
C THR A 397 18.13 7.74 0.45
N HIS A 398 17.03 8.18 1.06
CA HIS A 398 16.74 9.60 1.29
C HIS A 398 17.53 10.17 2.46
N TRP A 399 17.65 9.42 3.56
CA TRP A 399 18.38 9.82 4.77
C TRP A 399 19.86 10.07 4.50
N LEU A 400 20.51 9.17 3.76
CA LEU A 400 21.91 9.27 3.35
C LEU A 400 22.11 10.11 2.08
N GLY A 401 21.02 10.53 1.43
CA GLY A 401 21.09 11.32 0.21
C GLY A 401 21.70 10.57 -0.98
N CYS A 402 21.67 9.25 -1.01
CA CYS A 402 22.26 8.41 -2.05
C CYS A 402 21.23 7.47 -2.69
N ARG A 403 21.40 7.16 -3.98
CA ARG A 403 20.59 6.17 -4.70
C ARG A 403 19.06 6.36 -4.53
N ARG A 404 18.59 7.61 -4.49
CA ARG A 404 17.17 7.95 -4.26
C ARG A 404 16.25 7.34 -5.32
N GLU A 405 16.75 7.21 -6.54
CA GLU A 405 16.12 6.53 -7.66
C GLU A 405 15.86 5.02 -7.42
N GLU A 406 16.63 4.38 -6.54
CA GLU A 406 16.45 2.96 -6.19
C GLU A 406 15.35 2.73 -5.15
N THR A 407 14.86 3.78 -4.47
CA THR A 407 13.93 3.67 -3.32
C THR A 407 12.75 2.76 -3.61
N ALA A 408 12.00 3.01 -4.69
CA ALA A 408 10.83 2.21 -5.04
C ALA A 408 11.18 0.74 -5.37
N ALA A 409 12.33 0.50 -6.00
CA ALA A 409 12.78 -0.84 -6.34
C ALA A 409 13.17 -1.64 -5.08
N ARG A 410 13.90 -1.01 -4.15
CA ARG A 410 14.27 -1.61 -2.85
C ARG A 410 13.04 -1.96 -2.03
N LEU A 411 12.13 -1.01 -1.87
CA LEU A 411 10.89 -1.25 -1.11
C LEU A 411 10.07 -2.39 -1.72
N ALA A 412 9.93 -2.46 -3.04
CA ALA A 412 9.23 -3.56 -3.68
C ALA A 412 9.86 -4.93 -3.37
N VAL A 413 11.20 -5.03 -3.29
CA VAL A 413 11.89 -6.26 -2.86
C VAL A 413 11.59 -6.56 -1.38
N TYR A 414 11.57 -5.54 -0.52
CA TYR A 414 11.28 -5.70 0.91
C TYR A 414 9.83 -6.14 1.17
N GLU A 415 8.87 -5.61 0.42
CA GLU A 415 7.46 -6.06 0.45
C GLU A 415 7.34 -7.53 0.01
N GLN A 416 8.09 -7.95 -1.01
CA GLN A 416 8.11 -9.33 -1.48
C GLN A 416 8.75 -10.30 -0.48
N ALA A 417 9.73 -9.81 0.30
CA ALA A 417 10.33 -10.55 1.40
C ALA A 417 9.40 -10.66 2.62
N GLY A 418 8.34 -9.85 2.68
CA GLY A 418 7.31 -9.91 3.71
C GLY A 418 7.34 -8.76 4.71
N ALA A 419 7.90 -7.61 4.39
CA ALA A 419 7.70 -6.42 5.21
C ALA A 419 6.19 -6.12 5.36
N ASP A 420 5.71 -5.87 6.59
CA ASP A 420 4.32 -5.45 6.85
C ASP A 420 4.11 -3.95 6.63
N GLY A 421 5.19 -3.18 6.63
CA GLY A 421 5.23 -1.75 6.37
C GLY A 421 6.61 -1.35 5.88
N VAL A 422 6.71 -0.18 5.27
CA VAL A 422 7.97 0.36 4.78
C VAL A 422 8.21 1.76 5.31
N PHE A 423 9.48 2.14 5.49
CA PHE A 423 9.87 3.42 6.08
C PHE A 423 10.93 4.12 5.24
N VAL A 424 10.68 5.39 4.86
CA VAL A 424 11.63 6.22 4.12
C VAL A 424 11.88 7.53 4.88
N PRO A 425 12.83 7.55 5.84
CA PRO A 425 13.23 8.79 6.50
C PRO A 425 13.91 9.74 5.51
N GLY A 426 13.66 11.04 5.67
CA GLY A 426 14.21 12.09 4.80
C GLY A 426 13.43 12.35 3.50
N LEU A 427 12.41 11.55 3.19
CA LEU A 427 11.46 11.86 2.12
C LEU A 427 10.50 12.97 2.59
N ALA A 428 10.52 14.13 1.94
CA ALA A 428 9.76 15.31 2.39
C ALA A 428 8.88 15.92 1.27
N GLU A 429 9.19 15.65 0.01
CA GLU A 429 8.51 16.23 -1.14
C GLU A 429 7.11 15.62 -1.32
N PRO A 430 6.01 16.41 -1.29
CA PRO A 430 4.64 15.89 -1.35
C PRO A 430 4.37 14.98 -2.55
N ASP A 431 4.80 15.39 -3.75
CA ASP A 431 4.62 14.60 -4.97
C ASP A 431 5.38 13.27 -4.90
N GLY A 432 6.57 13.27 -4.30
CA GLY A 432 7.37 12.06 -4.07
C GLY A 432 6.71 11.12 -3.08
N ILE A 433 6.15 11.65 -1.99
CA ILE A 433 5.39 10.88 -0.98
C ILE A 433 4.16 10.24 -1.62
N ALA A 434 3.35 11.02 -2.34
CA ALA A 434 2.13 10.51 -2.99
C ALA A 434 2.44 9.45 -4.05
N ALA A 435 3.44 9.70 -4.89
CA ALA A 435 3.87 8.73 -5.91
C ALA A 435 4.35 7.42 -5.28
N LEU A 436 5.15 7.50 -4.21
CA LEU A 436 5.65 6.32 -3.53
C LEU A 436 4.51 5.55 -2.84
N ALA A 437 3.68 6.23 -2.04
CA ALA A 437 2.53 5.62 -1.36
C ALA A 437 1.58 4.94 -2.35
N ALA A 438 1.32 5.54 -3.51
CA ALA A 438 0.47 4.97 -4.56
C ALA A 438 1.07 3.72 -5.22
N SER A 439 2.38 3.48 -5.10
CA SER A 439 3.09 2.33 -5.66
C SER A 439 3.22 1.13 -4.70
N LEU A 440 3.10 1.37 -3.39
CA LEU A 440 3.32 0.37 -2.34
C LEU A 440 2.06 -0.46 -2.06
N VAL A 441 2.23 -1.76 -1.83
CA VAL A 441 1.19 -2.68 -1.37
C VAL A 441 0.98 -2.54 0.14
N VAL A 442 2.05 -2.24 0.88
CA VAL A 442 2.05 -2.13 2.35
C VAL A 442 2.06 -0.66 2.82
N PRO A 443 1.63 -0.38 4.06
CA PRO A 443 1.67 0.94 4.70
C PRO A 443 3.03 1.66 4.61
N LEU A 444 3.02 2.92 4.16
CA LEU A 444 4.18 3.81 4.20
C LEU A 444 4.27 4.53 5.56
N ASN A 445 5.45 4.44 6.17
CA ASN A 445 5.92 5.23 7.29
C ASN A 445 6.84 6.36 6.80
N VAL A 446 6.68 7.56 7.35
CA VAL A 446 7.58 8.71 7.14
C VAL A 446 8.00 9.31 8.48
N LEU A 447 9.18 9.93 8.49
CA LEU A 447 9.69 10.60 9.69
C LEU A 447 9.15 12.04 9.70
N TYR A 448 8.47 12.43 10.78
CA TYR A 448 7.99 13.79 10.95
C TYR A 448 9.17 14.78 11.04
N THR A 449 9.03 15.90 10.33
CA THR A 449 9.96 17.03 10.45
C THR A 449 9.15 18.32 10.71
N PRO A 450 9.63 19.23 11.59
CA PRO A 450 8.90 20.47 11.90
C PRO A 450 8.66 21.39 10.70
N THR A 451 9.48 21.28 9.66
CA THR A 451 9.39 22.07 8.42
C THR A 451 8.70 21.33 7.28
N GLY A 452 8.28 20.08 7.51
CA GLY A 452 7.63 19.23 6.51
C GLY A 452 6.10 19.33 6.55
N PRO A 453 5.41 18.47 5.78
CA PRO A 453 3.96 18.41 5.78
C PRO A 453 3.39 18.03 7.14
N THR A 454 2.22 18.57 7.46
CA THR A 454 1.42 18.23 8.63
C THR A 454 0.92 16.78 8.59
N LEU A 455 0.47 16.24 9.73
CA LEU A 455 -0.11 14.89 9.79
C LEU A 455 -1.31 14.72 8.85
N ALA A 456 -2.15 15.77 8.71
CA ALA A 456 -3.31 15.75 7.83
C ALA A 456 -2.90 15.74 6.34
N GLU A 457 -1.88 16.52 5.97
CA GLU A 457 -1.34 16.52 4.60
C GLU A 457 -0.69 15.15 4.28
N LEU A 458 0.11 14.59 5.19
CA LEU A 458 0.68 13.25 5.03
C LEU A 458 -0.41 12.18 4.84
N ALA A 459 -1.51 12.26 5.61
CA ALA A 459 -2.65 11.36 5.45
C ALA A 459 -3.26 11.43 4.05
N ALA A 460 -3.46 12.66 3.54
CA ALA A 460 -4.00 12.91 2.20
C ALA A 460 -3.06 12.38 1.09
N LEU A 461 -1.75 12.39 1.32
CA LEU A 461 -0.74 11.84 0.42
C LEU A 461 -0.65 10.30 0.47
N GLY A 462 -1.43 9.63 1.33
CA GLY A 462 -1.48 8.17 1.40
C GLY A 462 -0.55 7.54 2.45
N VAL A 463 0.11 8.34 3.29
CA VAL A 463 0.89 7.84 4.43
C VAL A 463 -0.03 7.15 5.44
N ARG A 464 0.48 6.12 6.11
CA ARG A 464 -0.27 5.32 7.10
C ARG A 464 0.40 5.23 8.46
N ARG A 465 1.68 5.61 8.57
CA ARG A 465 2.39 5.80 9.84
C ARG A 465 3.27 7.05 9.75
N VAL A 466 3.34 7.79 10.84
CA VAL A 466 4.26 8.92 10.99
C VAL A 466 5.02 8.73 12.29
N SER A 467 6.33 8.53 12.19
CA SER A 467 7.20 8.35 13.37
C SER A 467 7.86 9.67 13.76
N LEU A 468 8.15 9.88 15.04
CA LEU A 468 8.86 11.09 15.52
C LEU A 468 10.37 10.91 15.65
N GLY A 469 10.85 9.67 15.57
CA GLY A 469 12.26 9.31 15.74
C GLY A 469 12.86 9.94 16.99
N SER A 470 14.08 10.45 16.90
CA SER A 470 14.75 11.05 18.05
C SER A 470 14.27 12.46 18.43
N LEU A 471 13.22 13.00 17.79
CA LEU A 471 12.77 14.37 18.03
C LEU A 471 12.42 14.61 19.50
N LEU A 472 11.64 13.71 20.11
CA LEU A 472 11.21 13.86 21.51
C LEU A 472 12.40 13.81 22.47
N TYR A 473 13.35 12.90 22.25
CA TYR A 473 14.57 12.80 23.04
C TYR A 473 15.40 14.09 22.97
N ARG A 474 15.65 14.60 21.76
CA ARG A 474 16.41 15.85 21.56
C ARG A 474 15.70 17.05 22.19
N ARG A 475 14.37 17.10 22.14
CA ARG A 475 13.57 18.16 22.79
C ARG A 475 13.66 18.06 24.31
N ALA A 476 13.60 16.86 24.89
CA ALA A 476 13.75 16.66 26.33
C ALA A 476 15.14 17.07 26.83
N LEU A 477 16.20 16.68 26.11
CA LEU A 477 17.58 17.12 26.41
C LEU A 477 17.72 18.64 26.34
N ALA A 478 17.21 19.26 25.27
CA ALA A 478 17.25 20.72 25.13
C ALA A 478 16.51 21.41 26.29
N ALA A 479 15.32 20.92 26.66
CA ALA A 479 14.55 21.45 27.77
C ALA A 479 15.30 21.33 29.12
N ALA A 480 15.93 20.20 29.40
CA ALA A 480 16.72 19.99 30.61
C ALA A 480 17.89 20.98 30.69
N VAL A 481 18.65 21.13 29.61
CA VAL A 481 19.80 22.03 29.54
C VAL A 481 19.37 23.50 29.61
N THR A 482 18.32 23.89 28.88
CA THR A 482 17.79 25.26 28.91
C THR A 482 17.28 25.63 30.30
N THR A 483 16.61 24.71 30.99
CA THR A 483 16.15 24.90 32.37
C THR A 483 17.32 25.12 33.33
N ALA A 484 18.35 24.26 33.26
CA ALA A 484 19.55 24.41 34.08
C ALA A 484 20.28 25.73 33.82
N ALA A 485 20.39 26.13 32.54
CA ALA A 485 20.99 27.41 32.17
C ALA A 485 20.17 28.60 32.67
N ALA A 486 18.83 28.56 32.58
CA ALA A 486 17.97 29.61 33.11
C ALA A 486 18.16 29.81 34.62
N VAL A 487 18.18 28.71 35.39
CA VAL A 487 18.42 28.76 36.84
C VAL A 487 19.80 29.34 37.17
N ARG A 488 20.86 28.89 36.47
CA ARG A 488 22.22 29.42 36.64
C ARG A 488 22.29 30.93 36.37
N ASP A 489 21.56 31.39 35.36
CA ASP A 489 21.59 32.79 34.91
C ASP A 489 20.53 33.67 35.61
N GLY A 490 19.80 33.15 36.60
CA GLY A 490 18.76 33.88 37.33
C GLY A 490 17.52 34.24 36.49
N ARG A 491 17.25 33.50 35.41
CA ARG A 491 16.09 33.68 34.52
C ARG A 491 14.96 32.71 34.87
N PRO A 492 13.69 33.06 34.61
CA PRO A 492 12.56 32.14 34.75
C PRO A 492 12.71 30.90 33.86
N ALA A 493 12.19 29.77 34.32
CA ALA A 493 12.06 28.54 33.55
C ALA A 493 10.58 28.30 33.22
N ASP A 494 10.20 28.53 31.96
CA ASP A 494 8.79 28.61 31.55
C ASP A 494 8.17 27.24 31.18
N LEU A 495 8.94 26.16 31.23
CA LEU A 495 8.42 24.81 30.97
C LEU A 495 7.89 24.20 32.27
N ALA A 496 6.59 23.88 32.30
CA ALA A 496 5.98 23.17 33.41
C ALA A 496 6.64 21.79 33.61
N SER A 497 6.99 21.47 34.86
CA SER A 497 7.50 20.15 35.24
C SER A 497 6.38 19.22 35.69
N LEU A 498 6.50 17.94 35.38
CA LEU A 498 5.74 16.92 36.10
C LEU A 498 6.11 16.96 37.58
N SER A 499 5.11 16.83 38.45
CA SER A 499 5.31 16.69 39.89
C SER A 499 6.00 15.36 40.21
N TYR A 500 6.60 15.30 41.39
CA TYR A 500 7.23 14.07 41.89
C TYR A 500 6.24 12.90 41.94
N ALA A 501 5.01 13.15 42.38
CA ALA A 501 3.95 12.15 42.46
C ALA A 501 3.54 11.64 41.07
N GLU A 502 3.44 12.53 40.07
CA GLU A 502 3.14 12.13 38.69
C GLU A 502 4.24 11.23 38.12
N VAL A 503 5.51 11.55 38.33
CA VAL A 503 6.63 10.72 37.87
C VAL A 503 6.65 9.36 38.57
N GLN A 504 6.41 9.31 39.89
CA GLN A 504 6.34 8.04 40.62
C GLN A 504 5.19 7.16 40.14
N ALA A 505 4.04 7.75 39.80
CA ALA A 505 2.88 7.01 39.30
C ALA A 505 3.17 6.27 37.98
N LEU A 506 4.08 6.80 37.13
CA LEU A 506 4.47 6.14 35.87
C LEU A 506 5.23 4.82 36.06
N GLY A 507 5.88 4.63 37.22
CA GLY A 507 6.62 3.42 37.56
C GLY A 507 5.76 2.31 38.16
N THR A 508 4.47 2.57 38.41
CA THR A 508 3.53 1.59 38.96
C THR A 508 2.75 0.98 37.78
N PRO A 509 2.78 -0.36 37.60
CA PRO A 509 2.17 -1.02 36.44
C PRO A 509 0.64 -0.92 36.39
#